data_AF-A0A2C5XZE8-F1
#
_entry.id   AF-A0A2C5XZE8-F1
#
_cell.length_a   1.000
_cell.length_b   1.000
_cell.length_c   1.000
_cell.angle_alpha   90.00
_cell.angle_beta   90.00
_cell.angle_gamma   90.00
#
_symmetry.space_group_name_H-M   'P 1'
#
loop_
_entity.id
_entity.type
_entity.pdbx_description
1 polymer ?
#
loop_
_entity_poly.entity_id
_entity_poly.type
_entity_poly.pdbx_seq_one_letter_code
_entity_poly.pdbx_strand_id
1 'polypeptide(L)'
;MSRLQVKSLWRFTVDVAAGRHALSSFVAPALWLLDAALCCLVIWRVPYTEIDWVAYMEQVTQFLSGERDYAKIEGGTGPLVYPAAHVYIYSGLYHLTNRGENILLAQKLFAGLYLATLALVMLCYRRAKAPPYLLVLLVLSKRLHSVFMLRCFNDCFAVFFLWLAIFLLQRRLWTLGALSYSLGLGVKMSLLLVLPAVAVVLFLGRGFDGSLHTAWLMALLQLAIAVPFLAADWKSYLGRAFELSRQFKFEWTVNWRMVGEQMFLSKSFAISLLALHAAVLVLFIATRWMKPTGRRLSTMIPALLRGRSPFAPLEELAVSRRITPEYVMTAVLSANVIGLLFARSLHYQFYAYLYWSSPYLLWVASPHPLFIVPVWLAQEWAWNVFPSTTASSSVVVGVLAVTVGSVYLRTAEVDDSEERIRLRANKNE
;
A
#
# COMPACT_ATOMS: atom_id res chain seq x y z
N MET A 1 -22.60 40.41 -2.49
CA MET A 1 -23.31 39.17 -2.90
C MET A 1 -24.57 39.02 -2.09
N SER A 2 -25.71 38.73 -2.72
CA SER A 2 -26.97 38.45 -2.01
C SER A 2 -26.91 37.09 -1.29
N ARG A 3 -27.72 36.89 -0.24
CA ARG A 3 -27.83 35.58 0.46
C ARG A 3 -28.17 34.43 -0.49
N LEU A 4 -28.88 34.72 -1.59
CA LEU A 4 -29.22 33.76 -2.64
C LEU A 4 -28.00 33.35 -3.48
N GLN A 5 -27.16 34.31 -3.85
CA GLN A 5 -25.90 34.04 -4.57
C GLN A 5 -24.94 33.20 -3.72
N VAL A 6 -24.84 33.47 -2.42
CA VAL A 6 -23.99 32.67 -1.50
C VAL A 6 -24.51 31.22 -1.40
N LYS A 7 -25.82 31.01 -1.26
CA LYS A 7 -26.43 29.67 -1.24
C LYS A 7 -26.23 28.92 -2.56
N SER A 8 -26.34 29.62 -3.69
CA SER A 8 -26.12 29.05 -5.03
C SER A 8 -24.66 28.63 -5.22
N LEU A 9 -23.70 29.48 -4.86
CA LEU A 9 -22.28 29.16 -4.94
C LEU A 9 -21.91 28.00 -4.01
N TRP A 10 -22.44 27.99 -2.78
CA TRP A 10 -22.23 26.89 -1.84
C TRP A 10 -22.70 25.55 -2.41
N ARG A 11 -23.93 25.49 -2.93
CA ARG A 11 -24.49 24.27 -3.55
C ARG A 11 -23.61 23.80 -4.71
N PHE A 12 -23.24 24.72 -5.61
CA PHE A 12 -22.35 24.43 -6.72
C PHE A 12 -21.02 23.82 -6.25
N THR A 13 -20.35 24.43 -5.28
CA THR A 13 -19.08 23.91 -4.73
C THR A 13 -19.25 22.53 -4.12
N VAL A 14 -20.32 22.31 -3.35
CA VAL A 14 -20.61 20.99 -2.76
C VAL A 14 -20.90 19.96 -3.84
N ASP A 15 -21.62 20.31 -4.91
CA ASP A 15 -21.92 19.40 -6.02
C ASP A 15 -20.65 19.02 -6.79
N VAL A 16 -19.75 19.97 -7.05
CA VAL A 16 -18.43 19.69 -7.65
C VAL A 16 -17.59 18.80 -6.73
N ALA A 17 -17.50 19.15 -5.44
CA ALA A 17 -16.70 18.43 -4.45
C ALA A 17 -17.21 16.99 -4.20
N ALA A 18 -18.52 16.79 -4.27
CA ALA A 18 -19.17 15.49 -4.06
C ALA A 18 -19.28 14.64 -5.34
N GLY A 19 -18.85 15.13 -6.50
CA GLY A 19 -18.92 14.37 -7.75
C GLY A 19 -20.27 14.43 -8.48
N ARG A 20 -21.16 15.35 -8.08
CA ARG A 20 -22.51 15.51 -8.64
C ARG A 20 -22.60 16.52 -9.80
N HIS A 21 -21.49 17.13 -10.18
CA HIS A 21 -21.41 18.13 -11.24
C HIS A 21 -20.42 17.69 -12.34
N ALA A 22 -20.65 18.07 -13.60
CA ALA A 22 -19.77 17.70 -14.71
C ALA A 22 -18.30 18.13 -14.50
N LEU A 23 -18.12 19.29 -13.84
CA LEU A 23 -16.79 19.85 -13.52
C LEU A 23 -16.00 19.00 -12.51
N SER A 24 -16.63 18.08 -11.78
CA SER A 24 -15.95 17.15 -10.88
C SER A 24 -14.89 16.31 -11.60
N SER A 25 -15.06 16.06 -12.90
CA SER A 25 -14.09 15.32 -13.72
C SER A 25 -12.74 16.04 -13.86
N PHE A 26 -12.72 17.37 -13.78
CA PHE A 26 -11.51 18.19 -13.90
C PHE A 26 -10.74 18.35 -12.58
N VAL A 27 -11.33 17.95 -11.44
CA VAL A 27 -10.67 18.07 -10.12
C VAL A 27 -9.36 17.28 -10.08
N ALA A 28 -9.36 16.03 -10.55
CA ALA A 28 -8.17 15.20 -10.52
C ALA A 28 -7.04 15.70 -11.45
N PRO A 29 -7.29 16.00 -12.74
CA PRO A 29 -6.25 16.61 -13.59
C PRO A 29 -5.72 17.94 -13.07
N ALA A 30 -6.59 18.81 -12.53
CA ALA A 30 -6.17 20.10 -11.98
C ALA A 30 -5.25 19.93 -10.77
N LEU A 31 -5.62 19.04 -9.83
CA LEU A 31 -4.78 18.74 -8.67
C LEU A 31 -3.46 18.09 -9.08
N TRP A 32 -3.47 17.20 -10.07
CA TRP A 32 -2.24 16.58 -10.58
C TRP A 32 -1.29 17.60 -11.19
N LEU A 33 -1.81 18.56 -11.98
CA LEU A 33 -1.00 19.64 -12.56
C LEU A 33 -0.47 20.60 -11.49
N LEU A 34 -1.29 20.94 -10.51
CA LEU A 34 -0.87 21.76 -9.37
C LEU A 34 0.25 21.08 -8.59
N ASP A 35 0.14 19.78 -8.36
CA ASP A 35 1.13 19.01 -7.62
C ASP A 35 2.41 18.78 -8.44
N ALA A 36 2.31 18.69 -9.77
CA ALA A 36 3.47 18.70 -10.66
C ALA A 36 4.25 20.02 -10.55
N ALA A 37 3.56 21.16 -10.50
CA ALA A 37 4.19 22.45 -10.25
C ALA A 37 4.81 22.51 -8.84
N LEU A 38 4.16 21.92 -7.83
CA LEU A 38 4.71 21.80 -6.47
C LEU A 38 5.97 20.94 -6.46
N CYS A 39 6.01 19.81 -7.18
CA CYS A 39 7.20 18.97 -7.32
C CYS A 39 8.38 19.77 -7.89
N CYS A 40 8.16 20.56 -8.95
CA CYS A 40 9.17 21.44 -9.50
C CYS A 40 9.66 22.48 -8.47
N LEU A 41 8.74 23.08 -7.71
CA LEU A 41 9.05 24.05 -6.67
C LEU A 41 9.87 23.41 -5.53
N VAL A 42 9.52 22.20 -5.10
CA VAL A 42 10.23 21.46 -4.05
C VAL A 42 11.65 21.16 -4.50
N ILE A 43 11.85 20.62 -5.70
CA ILE A 43 13.19 20.34 -6.25
C ILE A 43 14.00 21.63 -6.36
N TRP A 44 13.38 22.73 -6.76
CA TRP A 44 14.07 24.01 -6.92
C TRP A 44 14.44 24.68 -5.58
N ARG A 45 13.59 24.57 -4.56
CA ARG A 45 13.71 25.37 -3.33
C ARG A 45 14.18 24.61 -2.11
N VAL A 46 14.07 23.28 -2.09
CA VAL A 46 14.41 22.46 -0.92
C VAL A 46 15.65 21.62 -1.24
N PRO A 47 16.72 21.74 -0.43
CA PRO A 47 17.92 20.94 -0.64
C PRO A 47 17.63 19.43 -0.60
N TYR A 48 18.28 18.70 -1.49
CA TYR A 48 18.37 17.24 -1.40
C TYR A 48 18.95 16.84 -0.03
N THR A 49 18.49 15.71 0.52
CA THR A 49 19.05 15.19 1.77
C THR A 49 19.33 13.70 1.64
N GLU A 50 20.62 13.37 1.60
CA GLU A 50 21.09 11.99 1.51
C GLU A 50 20.63 11.16 2.72
N ILE A 51 20.22 9.92 2.46
CA ILE A 51 20.04 8.86 3.48
C ILE A 51 20.60 7.57 2.91
N ASP A 52 19.99 7.07 1.84
CA ASP A 52 20.28 5.74 1.31
C ASP A 52 20.68 5.73 -0.18
N TRP A 53 20.56 6.85 -0.90
CA TRP A 53 20.84 6.87 -2.35
C TRP A 53 22.28 6.45 -2.64
N VAL A 54 23.25 7.00 -1.91
CA VAL A 54 24.66 6.62 -2.05
C VAL A 54 24.85 5.13 -1.75
N ALA A 55 24.25 4.63 -0.66
CA ALA A 55 24.33 3.21 -0.31
C ALA A 55 23.73 2.31 -1.41
N TYR A 56 22.62 2.72 -2.05
CA TYR A 56 22.05 1.99 -3.19
C TYR A 56 23.03 1.96 -4.39
N MET A 57 23.72 3.05 -4.68
CA MET A 57 24.71 3.11 -5.76
C MET A 57 25.94 2.24 -5.47
N GLU A 58 26.40 2.19 -4.23
CA GLU A 58 27.50 1.32 -3.78
C GLU A 58 27.14 -0.16 -3.93
N GLN A 59 25.96 -0.56 -3.45
CA GLN A 59 25.44 -1.93 -3.58
C GLN A 59 25.33 -2.35 -5.05
N VAL A 60 24.78 -1.48 -5.90
CA VAL A 60 24.68 -1.73 -7.34
C VAL A 60 26.05 -1.76 -8.01
N THR A 61 27.01 -0.95 -7.59
CA THR A 61 28.37 -0.99 -8.13
C THR A 61 29.03 -2.36 -7.91
N GLN A 62 28.85 -2.95 -6.73
CA GLN A 62 29.35 -4.30 -6.42
C GLN A 62 28.68 -5.36 -7.30
N PHE A 63 27.36 -5.27 -7.46
CA PHE A 63 26.62 -6.14 -8.39
C PHE A 63 27.13 -6.00 -9.84
N LEU A 64 27.27 -4.77 -10.34
CA LEU A 64 27.77 -4.54 -11.70
C LEU A 64 29.22 -5.02 -11.89
N SER A 65 30.01 -5.07 -10.80
CA SER A 65 31.37 -5.62 -10.78
C SER A 65 31.44 -7.15 -10.74
N GLY A 66 30.29 -7.84 -10.68
CA GLY A 66 30.20 -9.30 -10.74
C GLY A 66 29.76 -9.99 -9.45
N GLU A 67 29.57 -9.26 -8.34
CA GLU A 67 29.13 -9.86 -7.08
C GLU A 67 27.66 -10.33 -7.18
N ARG A 68 27.39 -11.54 -6.70
CA ARG A 68 26.07 -12.19 -6.71
C ARG A 68 25.69 -12.79 -5.35
N ASP A 69 26.63 -12.91 -4.43
CA ASP A 69 26.37 -13.31 -3.05
C ASP A 69 25.87 -12.10 -2.26
N TYR A 70 24.58 -12.12 -1.93
CA TYR A 70 23.91 -11.09 -1.14
C TYR A 70 24.56 -10.82 0.23
N ALA A 71 25.31 -11.77 0.79
CA ALA A 71 26.00 -11.60 2.06
C ALA A 71 27.17 -10.63 1.96
N LYS A 72 27.70 -10.42 0.74
CA LYS A 72 28.83 -9.54 0.45
C LYS A 72 28.44 -8.19 -0.14
N ILE A 73 27.15 -8.01 -0.48
CA ILE A 73 26.66 -6.75 -1.05
C ILE A 73 26.21 -5.82 0.07
N GLU A 74 26.92 -4.71 0.25
CA GLU A 74 26.61 -3.71 1.28
C GLU A 74 26.93 -2.28 0.84
N GLY A 75 26.36 -1.29 1.51
CA GLY A 75 26.70 0.12 1.34
C GLY A 75 26.84 0.81 2.69
N GLY A 76 27.06 2.12 2.70
CA GLY A 76 27.28 2.91 3.91
C GLY A 76 26.14 2.83 4.95
N THR A 77 24.92 2.48 4.53
CA THR A 77 23.77 2.26 5.43
C THR A 77 23.51 0.80 5.80
N GLY A 78 24.41 -0.10 5.39
CA GLY A 78 24.41 -1.52 5.74
C GLY A 78 24.21 -2.47 4.56
N PRO A 79 23.92 -3.75 4.85
CA PRO A 79 23.81 -4.79 3.83
C PRO A 79 22.60 -4.57 2.91
N LEU A 80 22.68 -5.11 1.69
CA LEU A 80 21.54 -5.20 0.79
C LEU A 80 20.49 -6.15 1.39
N VAL A 81 19.32 -5.59 1.72
CA VAL A 81 18.18 -6.32 2.29
C VAL A 81 16.93 -6.26 1.41
N TYR A 82 17.09 -5.88 0.14
CA TYR A 82 16.00 -5.75 -0.81
C TYR A 82 16.03 -6.90 -1.81
N PRO A 83 14.86 -7.44 -2.21
CA PRO A 83 14.84 -8.50 -3.21
C PRO A 83 15.34 -8.02 -4.59
N ALA A 84 15.56 -8.99 -5.48
CA ALA A 84 16.34 -8.79 -6.70
C ALA A 84 15.87 -7.65 -7.62
N ALA A 85 14.58 -7.30 -7.66
CA ALA A 85 14.09 -6.23 -8.53
C ALA A 85 14.67 -4.86 -8.14
N HIS A 86 14.98 -4.64 -6.86
CA HIS A 86 15.68 -3.44 -6.40
C HIS A 86 17.01 -3.26 -7.16
N VAL A 87 17.83 -4.32 -7.21
CA VAL A 87 19.15 -4.27 -7.84
C VAL A 87 19.05 -3.92 -9.32
N TYR A 88 18.09 -4.49 -10.06
CA TYR A 88 17.92 -4.18 -11.48
C TYR A 88 17.40 -2.77 -11.73
N ILE A 89 16.42 -2.30 -10.94
CA ILE A 89 15.91 -0.93 -11.06
C ILE A 89 17.02 0.08 -10.79
N TYR A 90 17.77 -0.12 -9.69
CA TYR A 90 18.83 0.80 -9.32
C TYR A 90 20.07 0.68 -10.23
N SER A 91 20.29 -0.47 -10.90
CA SER A 91 21.26 -0.57 -12.02
C SER A 91 20.88 0.34 -13.18
N GLY A 92 19.61 0.39 -13.56
CA GLY A 92 19.12 1.34 -14.55
C GLY A 92 19.34 2.79 -14.13
N LEU A 93 18.99 3.13 -12.88
CA LEU A 93 19.20 4.46 -12.32
C LEU A 93 20.69 4.84 -12.25
N TYR A 94 21.56 3.91 -11.86
CA TYR A 94 23.01 4.08 -11.83
C TYR A 94 23.53 4.54 -13.19
N HIS A 95 23.15 3.87 -14.28
CA HIS A 95 23.58 4.27 -15.62
C HIS A 95 22.98 5.61 -16.07
N LEU A 96 21.71 5.86 -15.78
CA LEU A 96 21.04 7.11 -16.17
C LEU A 96 21.61 8.34 -15.46
N THR A 97 22.04 8.20 -14.21
CA THR A 97 22.40 9.32 -13.32
C THR A 97 23.90 9.54 -13.20
N ASN A 98 24.70 9.13 -14.19
CA ASN A 98 26.17 9.16 -14.11
C ASN A 98 26.68 8.49 -12.82
N ARG A 99 26.35 7.21 -12.66
CA ARG A 99 26.74 6.38 -11.49
C ARG A 99 26.19 6.89 -10.15
N GLY A 100 25.10 7.66 -10.19
CA GLY A 100 24.47 8.26 -9.02
C GLY A 100 24.88 9.69 -8.70
N GLU A 101 25.84 10.27 -9.42
CA GLU A 101 26.35 11.63 -9.17
C GLU A 101 25.37 12.73 -9.62
N ASN A 102 24.56 12.47 -10.65
CA ASN A 102 23.56 13.41 -11.13
C ASN A 102 22.29 13.37 -10.27
N ILE A 103 22.38 13.92 -9.06
CA ILE A 103 21.28 13.98 -8.09
C ILE A 103 20.08 14.72 -8.67
N LEU A 104 20.27 15.82 -9.40
CA LEU A 104 19.16 16.57 -9.99
C LEU A 104 18.34 15.69 -10.94
N LEU A 105 18.98 14.86 -11.76
CA LEU A 105 18.29 13.91 -12.61
C LEU A 105 17.57 12.84 -11.78
N ALA A 106 18.19 12.32 -10.72
CA ALA A 106 17.52 11.39 -9.80
C ALA A 106 16.24 12.01 -9.21
N GLN A 107 16.30 13.24 -8.68
CA GLN A 107 15.13 13.94 -8.15
C GLN A 107 14.01 14.11 -9.19
N LYS A 108 14.36 14.43 -10.46
CA LYS A 108 13.41 14.52 -11.57
C LYS A 108 12.76 13.17 -11.89
N LEU A 109 13.54 12.08 -11.91
CA LEU A 109 13.02 10.73 -12.14
C LEU A 109 12.06 10.32 -11.01
N PHE A 110 12.41 10.60 -9.75
CA PHE A 110 11.53 10.33 -8.61
C PHE A 110 10.30 11.23 -8.56
N ALA A 111 10.36 12.48 -9.03
CA ALA A 111 9.18 13.31 -9.21
C ALA A 111 8.27 12.76 -10.32
N GLY A 112 8.84 12.27 -11.42
CA GLY A 112 8.07 11.55 -12.46
C GLY A 112 7.38 10.31 -11.89
N LEU A 113 8.10 9.51 -11.09
CA LEU A 113 7.55 8.34 -10.40
C LEU A 113 6.44 8.71 -9.41
N TYR A 114 6.62 9.80 -8.65
CA TYR A 114 5.60 10.34 -7.74
C TYR A 114 4.32 10.69 -8.49
N LEU A 115 4.43 11.48 -9.56
CA LEU A 115 3.29 11.93 -10.36
C LEU A 115 2.59 10.77 -11.08
N ALA A 116 3.35 9.79 -11.59
CA ALA A 116 2.78 8.57 -12.17
C ALA A 116 2.01 7.76 -11.12
N THR A 117 2.57 7.65 -9.90
CA THR A 117 1.89 6.97 -8.79
C THR A 117 0.64 7.71 -8.36
N LEU A 118 0.70 9.04 -8.22
CA LEU A 118 -0.46 9.88 -7.89
C LEU A 118 -1.57 9.74 -8.93
N ALA A 119 -1.23 9.70 -10.22
CA ALA A 119 -2.21 9.46 -11.29
C ALA A 119 -2.90 8.10 -11.12
N LEU A 120 -2.15 7.03 -10.82
CA LEU A 120 -2.71 5.71 -10.52
C LEU A 120 -3.61 5.75 -9.28
N VAL A 121 -3.20 6.42 -8.21
CA VAL A 121 -4.01 6.60 -6.99
C VAL A 121 -5.32 7.28 -7.34
N MET A 122 -5.30 8.42 -8.04
CA MET A 122 -6.51 9.14 -8.43
C MET A 122 -7.43 8.31 -9.35
N LEU A 123 -6.85 7.49 -10.24
CA LEU A 123 -7.60 6.54 -11.06
C LEU A 123 -8.27 5.45 -10.21
N CYS A 124 -7.58 4.93 -9.21
CA CYS A 124 -8.11 3.95 -8.27
C CYS A 124 -9.26 4.52 -7.43
N TYR A 125 -9.10 5.75 -6.91
CA TYR A 125 -10.15 6.46 -6.18
C TYR A 125 -11.40 6.65 -7.06
N ARG A 126 -11.23 7.06 -8.31
CA ARG A 126 -12.35 7.22 -9.26
C ARG A 126 -13.05 5.89 -9.52
N ARG A 127 -12.31 4.81 -9.72
CA ARG A 127 -12.85 3.46 -9.93
C ARG A 127 -13.61 2.94 -8.72
N ALA A 128 -13.13 3.27 -7.52
CA ALA A 128 -13.80 2.97 -6.26
C ALA A 128 -14.90 3.99 -5.90
N LYS A 129 -15.29 4.86 -6.83
CA LYS A 129 -16.34 5.88 -6.68
C LYS A 129 -16.16 6.78 -5.45
N ALA A 130 -14.91 6.98 -5.04
CA ALA A 130 -14.57 7.88 -3.95
C ALA A 130 -14.86 9.33 -4.37
N PRO A 131 -15.45 10.16 -3.49
CA PRO A 131 -15.85 11.52 -3.86
C PRO A 131 -14.62 12.42 -4.13
N PRO A 132 -14.68 13.33 -5.12
CA PRO A 132 -13.57 14.18 -5.54
C PRO A 132 -12.91 15.02 -4.44
N TYR A 133 -13.64 15.42 -3.40
CA TYR A 133 -13.06 16.21 -2.31
C TYR A 133 -11.91 15.49 -1.58
N LEU A 134 -11.89 14.15 -1.59
CA LEU A 134 -10.80 13.38 -0.99
C LEU A 134 -9.48 13.55 -1.74
N LEU A 135 -9.54 13.88 -3.04
CA LEU A 135 -8.34 14.03 -3.86
C LEU A 135 -7.46 15.20 -3.41
N VAL A 136 -8.07 16.22 -2.80
CA VAL A 136 -7.32 17.34 -2.18
C VAL A 136 -6.38 16.81 -1.10
N LEU A 137 -6.79 15.80 -0.33
CA LEU A 137 -5.95 15.23 0.72
C LEU A 137 -4.78 14.39 0.19
N LEU A 138 -4.74 14.08 -1.11
CA LEU A 138 -3.70 13.24 -1.74
C LEU A 138 -2.45 14.01 -2.21
N VAL A 139 -2.48 15.35 -2.16
CA VAL A 139 -1.42 16.23 -2.68
C VAL A 139 -0.80 17.12 -1.60
N LEU A 140 -1.27 17.02 -0.35
CA LEU A 140 -0.92 17.95 0.73
C LEU A 140 0.23 17.48 1.64
N SER A 141 0.79 16.29 1.43
CA SER A 141 1.81 15.77 2.35
C SER A 141 3.21 16.31 2.08
N LYS A 142 3.77 16.98 3.09
CA LYS A 142 5.20 17.36 3.08
C LYS A 142 6.10 16.13 3.09
N ARG A 143 5.75 15.14 3.92
CA ARG A 143 6.57 13.94 4.14
C ARG A 143 6.67 13.11 2.87
N LEU A 144 5.55 12.92 2.16
CA LEU A 144 5.54 12.09 0.96
C LEU A 144 6.37 12.70 -0.17
N HIS A 145 6.25 14.02 -0.40
CA HIS A 145 7.13 14.73 -1.32
C HIS A 145 8.59 14.49 -0.97
N SER A 146 8.97 14.66 0.30
CA SER A 146 10.34 14.41 0.76
C SER A 146 10.81 12.98 0.47
N VAL A 147 9.99 11.96 0.74
CA VAL A 147 10.33 10.55 0.53
C VAL A 147 10.68 10.27 -0.94
N PHE A 148 9.90 10.82 -1.88
CA PHE A 148 10.16 10.65 -3.30
C PHE A 148 11.33 11.50 -3.78
N MET A 149 11.20 12.82 -3.77
CA MET A 149 12.10 13.70 -4.54
C MET A 149 13.27 14.28 -3.74
N LEU A 150 13.29 14.15 -2.41
CA LEU A 150 14.40 14.65 -1.57
C LEU A 150 15.23 13.55 -0.93
N ARG A 151 14.70 12.32 -0.85
CA ARG A 151 15.41 11.14 -0.31
C ARG A 151 15.63 10.05 -1.36
N CYS A 152 14.82 10.00 -2.43
CA CYS A 152 14.93 9.01 -3.50
C CYS A 152 14.88 7.55 -2.98
N PHE A 153 13.97 7.28 -2.04
CA PHE A 153 13.86 5.99 -1.37
C PHE A 153 13.33 4.87 -2.27
N ASN A 154 13.84 3.65 -2.08
CA ASN A 154 13.39 2.44 -2.79
C ASN A 154 11.88 2.18 -2.66
N ASP A 155 11.28 2.57 -1.52
CA ASP A 155 9.85 2.48 -1.22
C ASP A 155 8.96 3.06 -2.33
N CYS A 156 9.44 4.08 -3.04
CA CYS A 156 8.70 4.75 -4.10
C CYS A 156 8.32 3.79 -5.24
N PHE A 157 9.25 2.93 -5.65
CA PHE A 157 8.99 1.93 -6.70
C PHE A 157 8.06 0.82 -6.21
N ALA A 158 8.25 0.37 -4.98
CA ALA A 158 7.41 -0.65 -4.37
C ALA A 158 5.95 -0.17 -4.25
N VAL A 159 5.74 1.09 -3.83
CA VAL A 159 4.42 1.73 -3.74
C VAL A 159 3.81 1.98 -5.13
N PHE A 160 4.60 2.38 -6.13
CA PHE A 160 4.13 2.49 -7.51
C PHE A 160 3.55 1.16 -8.02
N PHE A 161 4.30 0.07 -7.85
CA PHE A 161 3.85 -1.26 -8.26
C PHE A 161 2.63 -1.77 -7.47
N LEU A 162 2.53 -1.42 -6.17
CA LEU A 162 1.34 -1.70 -5.36
C LEU A 162 0.10 -1.00 -5.94
N TRP A 163 0.17 0.30 -6.23
CA TRP A 163 -0.96 1.04 -6.80
C TRP A 163 -1.29 0.61 -8.22
N LEU A 164 -0.28 0.26 -9.03
CA LEU A 164 -0.49 -0.33 -10.35
C LEU A 164 -1.22 -1.68 -10.25
N ALA A 165 -0.83 -2.52 -9.30
CA ALA A 165 -1.51 -3.78 -9.04
C ALA A 165 -2.98 -3.56 -8.65
N ILE A 166 -3.26 -2.66 -7.72
CA ILE A 166 -4.64 -2.30 -7.33
C ILE A 166 -5.42 -1.84 -8.57
N PHE A 167 -4.88 -0.93 -9.37
CA PHE A 167 -5.54 -0.43 -10.57
C PHE A 167 -5.89 -1.54 -11.57
N LEU A 168 -4.94 -2.45 -11.82
CA LEU A 168 -5.12 -3.59 -12.74
C LEU A 168 -6.12 -4.61 -12.19
N LEU A 169 -6.10 -4.90 -10.88
CA LEU A 169 -7.07 -5.77 -10.22
C LEU A 169 -8.48 -5.16 -10.25
N GLN A 170 -8.63 -3.85 -10.03
CA GLN A 170 -9.91 -3.14 -10.22
C GLN A 170 -10.43 -3.23 -11.66
N ARG A 171 -9.55 -3.40 -12.65
CA ARG A 171 -9.89 -3.66 -14.05
C ARG A 171 -10.16 -5.12 -14.38
N ARG A 172 -10.06 -6.03 -13.40
CA ARG A 172 -10.09 -7.48 -13.60
C ARG A 172 -8.98 -8.00 -14.51
N LEU A 173 -7.89 -7.26 -14.67
CA LEU A 173 -6.68 -7.71 -15.37
C LEU A 173 -5.83 -8.54 -14.38
N TRP A 174 -6.38 -9.66 -13.93
CA TRP A 174 -5.91 -10.42 -12.77
C TRP A 174 -4.44 -10.84 -12.87
N THR A 175 -4.01 -11.39 -14.02
CA THR A 175 -2.60 -11.79 -14.21
C THR A 175 -1.68 -10.59 -14.14
N LEU A 176 -1.99 -9.51 -14.86
CA LEU A 176 -1.13 -8.31 -14.89
C LEU A 176 -1.08 -7.63 -13.53
N GLY A 177 -2.19 -7.59 -12.80
CA GLY A 177 -2.23 -7.08 -11.43
C GLY A 177 -1.35 -7.90 -10.48
N ALA A 178 -1.44 -9.22 -10.56
CA ALA A 178 -0.61 -10.13 -9.76
C ALA A 178 0.89 -10.04 -10.10
N LEU A 179 1.24 -9.96 -11.38
CA LEU A 179 2.63 -9.77 -11.82
C LEU A 179 3.17 -8.41 -11.39
N SER A 180 2.37 -7.34 -11.50
CA SER A 180 2.74 -6.00 -11.03
C SER A 180 2.96 -6.00 -9.51
N TYR A 181 2.08 -6.66 -8.75
CA TYR A 181 2.26 -6.85 -7.31
C TYR A 181 3.55 -7.62 -7.01
N SER A 182 3.82 -8.70 -7.74
CA SER A 182 5.05 -9.49 -7.58
C SER A 182 6.29 -8.66 -7.90
N LEU A 183 6.29 -7.81 -8.94
CA LEU A 183 7.39 -6.86 -9.19
C LEU A 183 7.61 -5.94 -7.98
N GLY A 184 6.56 -5.35 -7.42
CA GLY A 184 6.66 -4.53 -6.21
C GLY A 184 7.21 -5.29 -4.99
N LEU A 185 6.81 -6.55 -4.82
CA LEU A 185 7.34 -7.44 -3.78
C LEU A 185 8.84 -7.71 -4.02
N GLY A 186 9.23 -7.85 -5.28
CA GLY A 186 10.62 -7.96 -5.72
C GLY A 186 11.44 -6.69 -5.47
N VAL A 187 10.81 -5.54 -5.23
CA VAL A 187 11.49 -4.28 -4.87
C VAL A 187 11.64 -4.18 -3.35
N LYS A 188 10.57 -4.48 -2.60
CA LYS A 188 10.57 -4.41 -1.14
C LYS A 188 9.60 -5.40 -0.51
N MET A 189 10.11 -6.17 0.45
CA MET A 189 9.34 -7.18 1.18
C MET A 189 8.13 -6.62 1.96
N SER A 190 8.04 -5.30 2.18
CA SER A 190 6.88 -4.67 2.83
C SER A 190 5.56 -4.95 2.11
N LEU A 191 5.58 -5.32 0.83
CA LEU A 191 4.36 -5.74 0.12
C LEU A 191 3.80 -7.09 0.62
N LEU A 192 4.57 -7.89 1.38
CA LEU A 192 4.03 -9.07 2.07
C LEU A 192 2.85 -8.73 2.99
N LEU A 193 2.78 -7.49 3.50
CA LEU A 193 1.67 -7.03 4.35
C LEU A 193 0.31 -7.12 3.62
N VAL A 194 0.28 -6.95 2.29
CA VAL A 194 -0.97 -7.03 1.51
C VAL A 194 -1.18 -8.38 0.83
N LEU A 195 -0.20 -9.29 0.87
CA LEU A 195 -0.28 -10.60 0.23
C LEU A 195 -1.56 -11.37 0.59
N PRO A 196 -2.02 -11.42 1.86
CA PRO A 196 -3.25 -12.13 2.21
C PRO A 196 -4.49 -11.59 1.46
N ALA A 197 -4.62 -10.27 1.35
CA ALA A 197 -5.73 -9.67 0.60
C ALA A 197 -5.61 -9.87 -0.91
N VAL A 198 -4.40 -9.78 -1.47
CA VAL A 198 -4.16 -10.07 -2.90
C VAL A 198 -4.54 -11.52 -3.22
N ALA A 199 -4.17 -12.47 -2.35
CA ALA A 199 -4.54 -13.87 -2.50
C ALA A 199 -6.06 -14.07 -2.48
N VAL A 200 -6.77 -13.45 -1.53
CA VAL A 200 -8.24 -13.50 -1.47
C VAL A 200 -8.88 -12.86 -2.70
N VAL A 201 -8.42 -11.68 -3.12
CA VAL A 201 -8.93 -11.00 -4.33
C VAL A 201 -8.75 -11.87 -5.58
N LEU A 202 -7.60 -12.52 -5.74
CA LEU A 202 -7.34 -13.42 -6.88
C LEU A 202 -8.17 -14.70 -6.80
N PHE A 203 -8.30 -15.29 -5.61
CA PHE A 203 -9.14 -16.47 -5.39
C PHE A 203 -10.60 -16.18 -5.76
N LEU A 204 -11.16 -15.07 -5.28
CA LEU A 204 -12.55 -14.72 -5.56
C LEU A 204 -12.75 -14.17 -6.98
N GLY A 205 -11.80 -13.42 -7.51
CA GLY A 205 -11.89 -12.78 -8.82
C GLY A 205 -11.63 -13.72 -9.99
N ARG A 206 -10.74 -14.71 -9.80
CA ARG A 206 -10.27 -15.60 -10.87
C ARG A 206 -10.67 -17.07 -10.67
N GLY A 207 -11.23 -17.43 -9.53
CA GLY A 207 -11.53 -18.81 -9.17
C GLY A 207 -10.30 -19.56 -8.64
N PHE A 208 -10.51 -20.79 -8.19
CA PHE A 208 -9.47 -21.59 -7.52
C PHE A 208 -8.28 -21.88 -8.45
N ASP A 209 -8.50 -22.57 -9.58
CA ASP A 209 -7.42 -22.97 -10.49
C ASP A 209 -6.74 -21.76 -11.14
N GLY A 210 -7.54 -20.74 -11.48
CA GLY A 210 -7.01 -19.48 -12.01
C GLY A 210 -6.07 -18.80 -11.03
N SER A 211 -6.41 -18.79 -9.73
CA SER A 211 -5.58 -18.17 -8.70
C SER A 211 -4.29 -18.96 -8.47
N LEU A 212 -4.33 -20.30 -8.49
CA LEU A 212 -3.12 -21.14 -8.45
C LEU A 212 -2.19 -20.89 -9.64
N HIS A 213 -2.72 -20.86 -10.86
CA HIS A 213 -1.93 -20.52 -12.05
C HIS A 213 -1.31 -19.13 -11.95
N THR A 214 -2.05 -18.16 -11.41
CA THR A 214 -1.53 -16.79 -11.23
C THR A 214 -0.44 -16.73 -10.15
N ALA A 215 -0.62 -17.45 -9.04
CA ALA A 215 0.40 -17.58 -7.99
C ALA A 215 1.67 -18.25 -8.53
N TRP A 216 1.53 -19.27 -9.39
CA TRP A 216 2.64 -19.90 -10.08
C TRP A 216 3.41 -18.90 -10.97
N LEU A 217 2.71 -18.08 -11.76
CA LEU A 217 3.34 -17.04 -12.56
C LEU A 217 4.07 -15.99 -11.70
N MET A 218 3.51 -15.61 -10.55
CA MET A 218 4.18 -14.72 -9.60
C MET A 218 5.47 -15.34 -9.06
N ALA A 219 5.44 -16.64 -8.72
CA ALA A 219 6.60 -17.38 -8.25
C ALA A 219 7.67 -17.51 -9.34
N LEU A 220 7.28 -17.85 -10.57
CA LEU A 220 8.18 -17.90 -11.72
C LEU A 220 8.86 -16.55 -11.97
N LEU A 221 8.13 -15.45 -11.86
CA LEU A 221 8.72 -14.12 -11.98
C LEU A 221 9.76 -13.86 -10.88
N GLN A 222 9.44 -14.17 -9.61
CA GLN A 222 10.39 -14.01 -8.50
C GLN A 222 11.63 -14.87 -8.69
N LEU A 223 11.45 -16.13 -9.13
CA LEU A 223 12.57 -17.03 -9.44
C LEU A 223 13.41 -16.46 -10.58
N ALA A 224 12.80 -16.04 -11.68
CA ALA A 224 13.48 -15.52 -12.87
C ALA A 224 14.37 -14.32 -12.53
N ILE A 225 13.89 -13.36 -11.75
CA ILE A 225 14.69 -12.20 -11.33
C ILE A 225 15.78 -12.59 -10.31
N ALA A 226 15.55 -13.62 -9.50
CA ALA A 226 16.46 -14.04 -8.44
C ALA A 226 17.52 -15.07 -8.88
N VAL A 227 17.39 -15.70 -10.06
CA VAL A 227 18.28 -16.76 -10.56
C VAL A 227 19.77 -16.51 -10.29
N PRO A 228 20.37 -15.35 -10.65
CA PRO A 228 21.81 -15.19 -10.51
C PRO A 228 22.26 -15.16 -9.05
N PHE A 229 21.40 -14.71 -8.13
CA PHE A 229 21.68 -14.67 -6.70
C PHE A 229 21.42 -16.01 -6.02
N LEU A 230 20.35 -16.71 -6.45
CA LEU A 230 20.05 -18.07 -6.00
C LEU A 230 21.15 -19.06 -6.39
N ALA A 231 21.72 -18.90 -7.59
CA ALA A 231 22.81 -19.72 -8.09
C ALA A 231 24.13 -19.48 -7.33
N ALA A 232 24.37 -18.25 -6.85
CA ALA A 232 25.54 -17.92 -6.05
C ALA A 232 25.41 -18.46 -4.62
N ASP A 233 24.35 -18.08 -3.91
CA ASP A 233 23.97 -18.66 -2.61
C ASP A 233 22.49 -18.36 -2.30
N TRP A 234 21.64 -19.39 -2.43
CA TRP A 234 20.20 -19.26 -2.17
C TRP A 234 19.86 -18.95 -0.70
N LYS A 235 20.67 -19.40 0.27
CA LYS A 235 20.43 -19.13 1.70
C LYS A 235 20.75 -17.67 2.00
N SER A 236 21.87 -17.18 1.45
CA SER A 236 22.27 -15.79 1.52
C SER A 236 21.20 -14.87 0.91
N TYR A 237 20.75 -15.17 -0.32
CA TYR A 237 19.69 -14.41 -0.98
C TYR A 237 18.40 -14.37 -0.15
N LEU A 238 17.84 -15.52 0.22
CA LEU A 238 16.57 -15.55 0.96
C LEU A 238 16.69 -14.94 2.35
N GLY A 239 17.80 -15.17 3.05
CA GLY A 239 18.06 -14.63 4.38
C GLY A 239 18.20 -13.11 4.41
N ARG A 240 18.72 -12.50 3.34
CA ARG A 240 18.90 -11.05 3.21
C ARG A 240 17.70 -10.35 2.57
N ALA A 241 17.22 -10.84 1.42
CA ALA A 241 16.13 -10.23 0.66
C ALA A 241 14.79 -10.24 1.42
N PHE A 242 14.59 -11.24 2.27
CA PHE A 242 13.40 -11.41 3.12
C PHE A 242 13.79 -11.57 4.59
N GLU A 243 14.64 -10.65 5.09
CA GLU A 243 15.19 -10.69 6.45
C GLU A 243 14.14 -10.39 7.54
N LEU A 244 13.36 -11.42 7.92
CA LEU A 244 12.32 -11.33 8.95
C LEU A 244 12.88 -11.20 10.38
N SER A 245 14.15 -11.55 10.60
CA SER A 245 14.82 -11.47 11.90
C SER A 245 15.33 -10.07 12.23
N ARG A 246 15.40 -9.16 11.24
CA ARG A 246 16.00 -7.83 11.41
C ARG A 246 15.32 -7.06 12.54
N GLN A 247 16.15 -6.52 13.42
CA GLN A 247 15.72 -5.62 14.48
C GLN A 247 16.17 -4.21 14.13
N PHE A 248 15.20 -3.34 13.89
CA PHE A 248 15.49 -1.92 13.68
C PHE A 248 15.73 -1.22 15.02
N LYS A 249 16.59 -0.22 15.00
CA LYS A 249 16.96 0.52 16.21
C LYS A 249 15.76 1.36 16.71
N PHE A 250 15.59 1.38 18.02
CA PHE A 250 14.51 2.13 18.67
C PHE A 250 14.56 3.65 18.34
N GLU A 251 15.76 4.20 18.17
CA GLU A 251 15.97 5.62 17.85
C GLU A 251 15.29 6.07 16.54
N TRP A 252 15.09 5.15 15.58
CA TRP A 252 14.50 5.45 14.26
C TRP A 252 13.01 5.09 14.15
N THR A 253 12.43 4.44 15.17
CA THR A 253 11.03 4.02 15.12
C THR A 253 10.07 5.20 15.19
N VAL A 254 9.04 5.18 14.34
CA VAL A 254 7.94 6.15 14.34
C VAL A 254 6.79 5.68 15.23
N ASN A 255 6.62 4.37 15.39
CA ASN A 255 5.58 3.74 16.20
C ASN A 255 6.15 2.99 17.40
N TRP A 256 5.28 2.67 18.37
CA TRP A 256 5.61 1.97 19.61
C TRP A 256 6.67 2.64 20.51
N ARG A 257 7.02 3.91 20.31
CA ARG A 257 7.95 4.64 21.19
C ARG A 257 7.45 4.77 22.63
N MET A 258 6.13 4.84 22.82
CA MET A 258 5.48 4.95 24.13
C MET A 258 5.69 3.73 25.04
N VAL A 259 6.06 2.57 24.51
CA VAL A 259 6.28 1.36 25.34
C VAL A 259 7.70 1.27 25.93
N GLY A 260 8.60 2.16 25.52
CA GLY A 260 10.00 2.17 25.93
C GLY A 260 10.87 1.14 25.22
N GLU A 261 12.19 1.38 25.19
CA GLU A 261 13.15 0.60 24.42
C GLU A 261 13.24 -0.87 24.87
N GLN A 262 13.23 -1.11 26.19
CA GLN A 262 13.34 -2.47 26.74
C GLN A 262 12.17 -3.37 26.28
N MET A 263 10.94 -2.85 26.33
CA MET A 263 9.77 -3.60 25.85
C MET A 263 9.79 -3.76 24.33
N PHE A 264 10.14 -2.68 23.61
CA PHE A 264 10.21 -2.67 22.15
C PHE A 264 11.17 -3.73 21.59
N LEU A 265 12.34 -3.88 22.20
CA LEU A 265 13.36 -4.86 21.78
C LEU A 265 13.07 -6.28 22.26
N SER A 266 12.09 -6.48 23.16
CA SER A 266 11.79 -7.80 23.71
C SER A 266 11.19 -8.76 22.66
N LYS A 267 11.59 -10.04 22.73
CA LYS A 267 11.03 -11.10 21.87
C LYS A 267 9.54 -11.29 22.12
N SER A 268 9.10 -11.21 23.38
CA SER A 268 7.69 -11.35 23.77
C SER A 268 6.82 -10.30 23.09
N PHE A 269 7.25 -9.03 23.05
CA PHE A 269 6.52 -7.97 22.36
C PHE A 269 6.41 -8.23 20.85
N ALA A 270 7.52 -8.62 20.21
CA ALA A 270 7.52 -8.94 18.78
C ALA A 270 6.58 -10.11 18.43
N ILE A 271 6.60 -11.19 19.23
CA ILE A 271 5.72 -12.35 19.04
C ILE A 271 4.26 -11.98 19.29
N SER A 272 3.96 -11.18 20.32
CA SER A 272 2.61 -10.69 20.59
C SER A 272 2.05 -9.86 19.44
N LEU A 273 2.84 -8.93 18.88
CA LEU A 273 2.44 -8.16 17.70
C LEU A 273 2.16 -9.06 16.49
N LEU A 274 3.01 -10.06 16.24
CA LEU A 274 2.82 -11.02 15.15
C LEU A 274 1.56 -11.87 15.35
N ALA A 275 1.30 -12.34 16.57
CA ALA A 275 0.10 -13.12 16.88
C ALA A 275 -1.18 -12.28 16.70
N LEU A 276 -1.17 -11.03 17.17
CA LEU A 276 -2.28 -10.09 16.98
C LEU A 276 -2.49 -9.76 15.50
N HIS A 277 -1.41 -9.56 14.74
CA HIS A 277 -1.46 -9.36 13.30
C HIS A 277 -2.18 -10.52 12.59
N ALA A 278 -1.75 -11.76 12.87
CA ALA A 278 -2.35 -12.95 12.30
C ALA A 278 -3.83 -13.10 12.71
N ALA A 279 -4.16 -12.86 13.98
CA ALA A 279 -5.53 -12.93 14.48
C ALA A 279 -6.46 -11.92 13.78
N VAL A 280 -6.03 -10.66 13.63
CA VAL A 280 -6.82 -9.63 12.95
C VAL A 280 -6.96 -9.93 11.46
N LEU A 281 -5.91 -10.42 10.79
CA LEU A 281 -6.01 -10.87 9.39
C LEU A 281 -7.02 -12.02 9.23
N VAL A 282 -6.94 -13.05 10.09
CA VAL A 282 -7.90 -14.17 10.05
C VAL A 282 -9.32 -13.69 10.29
N LEU A 283 -9.52 -12.75 11.22
CA LEU A 283 -10.81 -12.14 11.47
C LEU A 283 -11.34 -11.43 10.20
N PHE A 284 -10.55 -10.56 9.59
CA PHE A 284 -10.92 -9.87 8.35
C PHE A 284 -11.20 -10.83 7.19
N ILE A 285 -10.37 -11.86 7.00
CA ILE A 285 -10.58 -12.88 5.96
C ILE A 285 -11.92 -13.59 6.20
N ALA A 286 -12.14 -14.10 7.42
CA ALA A 286 -13.28 -14.94 7.73
C ALA A 286 -14.62 -14.18 7.72
N THR A 287 -14.65 -12.92 8.16
CA THR A 287 -15.90 -12.17 8.36
C THR A 287 -16.14 -11.07 7.33
N ARG A 288 -15.10 -10.54 6.68
CA ARG A 288 -15.20 -9.42 5.72
C ARG A 288 -14.82 -9.83 4.32
N TRP A 289 -13.58 -10.24 4.10
CA TRP A 289 -13.06 -10.43 2.75
C TRP A 289 -13.67 -11.64 2.05
N MET A 290 -13.98 -12.74 2.75
CA MET A 290 -14.62 -13.91 2.13
C MET A 290 -16.13 -13.77 1.97
N LYS A 291 -16.74 -12.67 2.42
CA LYS A 291 -18.19 -12.50 2.34
C LYS A 291 -18.79 -12.57 0.92
N PRO A 292 -18.14 -12.10 -0.16
CA PRO A 292 -18.69 -12.24 -1.52
C PRO A 292 -19.06 -13.68 -1.92
N THR A 293 -18.46 -14.69 -1.25
CA THR A 293 -18.80 -16.11 -1.43
C THR A 293 -20.20 -16.47 -0.95
N GLY A 294 -20.78 -15.73 -0.01
CA GLY A 294 -22.03 -16.10 0.67
C GLY A 294 -21.90 -17.35 1.56
N ARG A 295 -20.68 -17.83 1.82
CA ARG A 295 -20.40 -19.03 2.63
C ARG A 295 -19.45 -18.70 3.77
N ARG A 296 -19.56 -19.45 4.86
CA ARG A 296 -18.59 -19.37 5.96
C ARG A 296 -17.26 -19.95 5.51
N LEU A 297 -16.14 -19.35 5.93
CA LEU A 297 -14.81 -19.86 5.59
C LEU A 297 -14.63 -21.33 5.98
N SER A 298 -15.18 -21.74 7.13
CA SER A 298 -15.08 -23.12 7.63
C SER A 298 -15.66 -24.17 6.68
N THR A 299 -16.68 -23.85 5.89
CA THR A 299 -17.27 -24.81 4.93
C THR A 299 -16.42 -24.99 3.68
N MET A 300 -15.52 -24.05 3.39
CA MET A 300 -14.63 -24.08 2.23
C MET A 300 -13.31 -24.79 2.53
N ILE A 301 -12.85 -24.77 3.78
CA ILE A 301 -11.57 -25.36 4.21
C ILE A 301 -11.39 -26.83 3.74
N PRO A 302 -12.37 -27.74 3.90
CA PRO A 302 -12.17 -29.14 3.50
C PRO A 302 -11.87 -29.32 2.00
N ALA A 303 -12.50 -28.52 1.14
CA ALA A 303 -12.26 -28.58 -0.31
C ALA A 303 -10.88 -27.99 -0.66
N LEU A 304 -10.53 -26.84 -0.06
CA LEU A 304 -9.24 -26.18 -0.26
C LEU A 304 -8.06 -27.06 0.18
N LEU A 305 -8.18 -27.75 1.32
CA LEU A 305 -7.16 -28.70 1.80
C LEU A 305 -6.98 -29.92 0.88
N ARG A 306 -8.02 -30.28 0.10
CA ARG A 306 -7.95 -31.33 -0.91
C ARG A 306 -7.47 -30.82 -2.27
N GLY A 307 -7.08 -29.54 -2.36
CA GLY A 307 -6.66 -28.93 -3.62
C GLY A 307 -7.78 -28.81 -4.64
N ARG A 308 -9.03 -28.63 -4.20
CA ARG A 308 -10.21 -28.50 -5.08
C ARG A 308 -10.93 -27.18 -4.83
N SER A 309 -11.60 -26.67 -5.87
CA SER A 309 -12.49 -25.53 -5.70
C SER A 309 -13.64 -25.88 -4.74
N PRO A 310 -13.96 -25.00 -3.77
CA PRO A 310 -15.15 -25.15 -2.94
C PRO A 310 -16.45 -24.77 -3.68
N PHE A 311 -16.38 -24.34 -4.94
CA PHE A 311 -17.49 -23.82 -5.72
C PHE A 311 -17.68 -24.60 -7.02
N ALA A 312 -18.93 -24.69 -7.49
CA ALA A 312 -19.19 -25.09 -8.87
C ALA A 312 -18.81 -23.95 -9.85
N PRO A 313 -18.53 -24.23 -11.14
CA PRO A 313 -18.10 -23.20 -12.10
C PRO A 313 -19.03 -21.98 -12.22
N LEU A 314 -20.35 -22.20 -12.17
CA LEU A 314 -21.33 -21.10 -12.19
C LEU A 314 -21.31 -20.27 -10.91
N GLU A 315 -21.04 -20.90 -9.76
CA GLU A 315 -20.90 -20.21 -8.48
C GLU A 315 -19.63 -19.37 -8.45
N GLU A 316 -18.50 -19.89 -8.95
CA GLU A 316 -17.25 -19.12 -9.08
C GLU A 316 -17.47 -17.86 -9.93
N LEU A 317 -18.17 -18.00 -11.06
CA LEU A 317 -18.47 -16.85 -11.93
C LEU A 317 -19.35 -15.83 -11.20
N ALA A 318 -20.33 -16.28 -10.42
CA ALA A 318 -21.18 -15.41 -9.61
C ALA A 318 -20.38 -14.67 -8.53
N VAL A 319 -19.44 -15.35 -7.85
CA VAL A 319 -18.54 -14.75 -6.85
C VAL A 319 -17.62 -13.73 -7.51
N SER A 320 -16.98 -14.08 -8.63
CA SER A 320 -16.11 -13.18 -9.39
C SER A 320 -16.83 -11.90 -9.82
N ARG A 321 -18.10 -11.99 -10.22
CA ARG A 321 -18.91 -10.82 -10.59
C ARG A 321 -19.12 -9.85 -9.44
N ARG A 322 -19.14 -10.32 -8.19
CA ARG A 322 -19.28 -9.49 -6.97
C ARG A 322 -17.99 -8.79 -6.57
N ILE A 323 -16.85 -9.12 -7.19
CA ILE A 323 -15.59 -8.44 -6.93
C ILE A 323 -15.58 -7.11 -7.68
N THR A 324 -15.86 -6.04 -6.94
CA THR A 324 -15.93 -4.65 -7.41
C THR A 324 -14.61 -3.91 -7.17
N PRO A 325 -14.38 -2.77 -7.84
CA PRO A 325 -13.21 -1.93 -7.58
C PRO A 325 -13.08 -1.46 -6.13
N GLU A 326 -14.21 -1.17 -5.48
CA GLU A 326 -14.31 -0.78 -4.07
C GLU A 326 -13.84 -1.93 -3.15
N TYR A 327 -14.28 -3.16 -3.43
CA TYR A 327 -13.87 -4.34 -2.68
C TYR A 327 -12.36 -4.58 -2.81
N VAL A 328 -11.81 -4.57 -4.02
CA VAL A 328 -10.38 -4.79 -4.28
C VAL A 328 -9.53 -3.79 -3.50
N MET A 329 -9.87 -2.50 -3.62
CA MET A 329 -9.13 -1.44 -2.97
C MET A 329 -9.26 -1.50 -1.44
N THR A 330 -10.47 -1.71 -0.91
CA THR A 330 -10.69 -1.83 0.54
C THR A 330 -9.94 -3.03 1.12
N ALA A 331 -10.01 -4.21 0.49
CA ALA A 331 -9.32 -5.40 0.97
C ALA A 331 -7.79 -5.22 1.00
N VAL A 332 -7.19 -4.76 -0.10
CA VAL A 332 -5.73 -4.58 -0.19
C VAL A 332 -5.24 -3.50 0.76
N LEU A 333 -5.91 -2.35 0.82
CA LEU A 333 -5.49 -1.24 1.69
C LEU A 333 -5.72 -1.56 3.18
N SER A 334 -6.81 -2.26 3.53
CA SER A 334 -7.04 -2.68 4.92
C SER A 334 -5.98 -3.67 5.40
N ALA A 335 -5.56 -4.63 4.57
CA ALA A 335 -4.42 -5.51 4.86
C ALA A 335 -3.13 -4.74 5.13
N ASN A 336 -2.85 -3.72 4.30
CA ASN A 336 -1.67 -2.88 4.47
C ASN A 336 -1.67 -2.16 5.83
N VAL A 337 -2.78 -1.51 6.19
CA VAL A 337 -2.90 -0.77 7.46
C VAL A 337 -2.88 -1.71 8.66
N ILE A 338 -3.49 -2.90 8.57
CA ILE A 338 -3.36 -3.97 9.59
C ILE A 338 -1.89 -4.33 9.78
N GLY A 339 -1.15 -4.56 8.69
CA GLY A 339 0.28 -4.85 8.73
C GLY A 339 1.10 -3.74 9.38
N LEU A 340 0.84 -2.47 9.02
CA LEU A 340 1.52 -1.31 9.60
C LEU A 340 1.19 -1.13 11.09
N LEU A 341 -0.05 -1.40 11.51
CA LEU A 341 -0.48 -1.31 12.91
C LEU A 341 0.34 -2.25 13.80
N PHE A 342 0.54 -3.49 13.35
CA PHE A 342 1.26 -4.51 14.10
C PHE A 342 2.75 -4.62 13.76
N ALA A 343 3.27 -3.77 12.87
CA ALA A 343 4.70 -3.70 12.62
C ALA A 343 5.42 -3.25 13.89
N ARG A 344 6.41 -4.01 14.36
CA ARG A 344 7.21 -3.61 15.54
C ARG A 344 7.90 -2.28 15.32
N SER A 345 8.44 -2.03 14.13
CA SER A 345 9.13 -0.79 13.81
C SER A 345 8.74 -0.27 12.44
N LEU A 346 8.37 1.01 12.40
CA LEU A 346 8.13 1.78 11.19
C LEU A 346 9.13 2.92 11.11
N HIS A 347 9.68 3.14 9.91
CA HIS A 347 10.52 4.29 9.59
C HIS A 347 9.71 5.27 8.73
N TYR A 348 10.16 6.52 8.62
CA TYR A 348 9.43 7.56 7.89
C TYR A 348 9.12 7.23 6.43
N GLN A 349 9.94 6.41 5.75
CA GLN A 349 9.67 5.92 4.40
C GLN A 349 8.39 5.07 4.29
N PHE A 350 7.97 4.41 5.36
CA PHE A 350 6.72 3.63 5.38
C PHE A 350 5.47 4.51 5.19
N TYR A 351 5.61 5.83 5.35
CA TYR A 351 4.51 6.75 5.08
C TYR A 351 4.00 6.66 3.64
N ALA A 352 4.85 6.27 2.68
CA ALA A 352 4.44 6.07 1.30
C ALA A 352 3.40 4.95 1.12
N TYR A 353 3.39 3.95 2.00
CA TYR A 353 2.37 2.89 1.99
C TYR A 353 1.06 3.32 2.67
N LEU A 354 1.12 4.30 3.59
CA LEU A 354 -0.02 4.72 4.39
C LEU A 354 -0.77 5.91 3.77
N TYR A 355 -0.04 6.93 3.34
CA TYR A 355 -0.59 8.25 3.03
C TYR A 355 -1.76 8.21 2.04
N TRP A 356 -1.56 7.62 0.87
CA TRP A 356 -2.61 7.53 -0.16
C TRP A 356 -3.70 6.51 0.18
N SER A 357 -3.47 5.66 1.17
CA SER A 357 -4.46 4.70 1.67
C SER A 357 -5.46 5.35 2.62
N SER A 358 -5.01 6.30 3.45
CA SER A 358 -5.79 6.84 4.57
C SER A 358 -7.06 7.59 4.15
N PRO A 359 -7.07 8.56 3.21
CA PRO A 359 -8.29 9.28 2.86
C PRO A 359 -9.42 8.35 2.40
N TYR A 360 -9.10 7.32 1.60
CA TYR A 360 -10.06 6.32 1.16
C TYR A 360 -10.58 5.46 2.31
N LEU A 361 -9.70 4.87 3.13
CA LEU A 361 -10.13 4.01 4.23
C LEU A 361 -10.92 4.77 5.30
N LEU A 362 -10.55 6.01 5.59
CA LEU A 362 -11.32 6.88 6.49
C LEU A 362 -12.71 7.21 5.93
N TRP A 363 -12.82 7.42 4.61
CA TRP A 363 -14.12 7.60 3.95
C TRP A 363 -14.96 6.32 3.94
N VAL A 364 -14.34 5.16 3.71
CA VAL A 364 -15.01 3.85 3.82
C VAL A 364 -15.53 3.64 5.24
N ALA A 365 -14.73 4.00 6.25
CA ALA A 365 -15.11 3.92 7.66
C ALA A 365 -16.26 4.87 8.03
N SER A 366 -16.17 6.13 7.61
CA SER A 366 -17.23 7.12 7.79
C SER A 366 -17.10 8.21 6.73
N PRO A 367 -18.12 8.41 5.87
CA PRO A 367 -18.05 9.39 4.79
C PRO A 367 -18.16 10.85 5.27
N HIS A 368 -18.09 11.11 6.58
CA HIS A 368 -18.23 12.44 7.15
C HIS A 368 -16.87 13.18 7.17
N PRO A 369 -16.73 14.35 6.51
CA PRO A 369 -15.46 15.10 6.49
C PRO A 369 -14.92 15.47 7.88
N LEU A 370 -15.81 15.67 8.85
CA LEU A 370 -15.48 15.93 10.26
C LEU A 370 -14.77 14.77 10.96
N PHE A 371 -14.85 13.54 10.43
CA PHE A 371 -14.04 12.41 10.89
C PHE A 371 -12.76 12.30 10.07
N ILE A 372 -12.88 12.38 8.74
CA ILE A 372 -11.78 12.15 7.79
C ILE A 372 -10.65 13.17 7.99
N VAL A 373 -10.97 14.47 8.02
CA VAL A 373 -9.97 15.54 8.02
C VAL A 373 -9.18 15.59 9.33
N PRO A 374 -9.78 15.53 10.54
CA PRO A 374 -9.00 15.54 11.77
C PRO A 374 -8.11 14.31 11.94
N VAL A 375 -8.59 13.11 11.58
CA VAL A 375 -7.77 11.89 11.66
C VAL A 375 -6.61 11.94 10.67
N TRP A 376 -6.86 12.43 9.44
CA TRP A 376 -5.80 12.65 8.45
C TRP A 376 -4.78 13.71 8.90
N LEU A 377 -5.22 14.82 9.49
CA LEU A 377 -4.32 15.86 10.02
C LEU A 377 -3.46 15.34 11.17
N ALA A 378 -4.05 14.56 12.09
CA ALA A 378 -3.31 13.91 13.17
C ALA A 378 -2.24 12.95 12.61
N GLN A 379 -2.57 12.21 11.55
CA GLN A 379 -1.62 11.37 10.84
C GLN A 379 -0.49 12.18 10.20
N GLU A 380 -0.80 13.21 9.40
CA GLU A 380 0.22 14.04 8.74
C GLU A 380 1.12 14.72 9.77
N TRP A 381 0.58 15.22 10.88
CA TRP A 381 1.39 15.76 11.98
C TRP A 381 2.33 14.71 12.56
N ALA A 382 1.80 13.55 12.98
CA ALA A 382 2.57 12.55 13.70
C ALA A 382 3.75 11.99 12.88
N TRP A 383 3.56 11.83 11.57
CA TRP A 383 4.59 11.35 10.65
C TRP A 383 5.60 12.43 10.22
N ASN A 384 5.40 13.70 10.59
CA ASN A 384 6.36 14.78 10.35
C ASN A 384 7.17 15.19 11.60
N VAL A 385 6.82 14.69 12.79
CA VAL A 385 7.62 14.90 14.01
C VAL A 385 8.88 14.05 13.95
N PHE A 386 10.05 14.69 13.89
CA PHE A 386 11.36 14.03 13.85
C PHE A 386 12.34 14.65 14.88
N PRO A 387 13.02 13.85 15.72
CA PRO A 387 12.76 12.43 15.98
C PRO A 387 11.36 12.23 16.58
N SER A 388 10.83 11.01 16.51
CA SER A 388 9.49 10.73 17.03
C SER A 388 9.44 10.89 18.55
N THR A 389 8.28 11.25 19.09
CA THR A 389 8.04 11.38 20.54
C THR A 389 7.02 10.33 20.99
N THR A 390 6.86 10.16 22.30
CA THR A 390 5.77 9.35 22.88
C THR A 390 4.41 9.80 22.32
N ALA A 391 4.18 11.11 22.23
CA ALA A 391 2.93 11.67 21.72
C ALA A 391 2.73 11.36 20.23
N SER A 392 3.71 11.64 19.37
CA SER A 392 3.57 11.38 17.92
C SER A 392 3.44 9.89 17.63
N SER A 393 4.22 9.04 18.32
CA SER A 393 4.10 7.59 18.20
C SER A 393 2.73 7.06 18.63
N SER A 394 2.18 7.57 19.74
CA SER A 394 0.82 7.20 20.18
C SER A 394 -0.23 7.60 19.16
N VAL A 395 -0.09 8.76 18.52
CA VAL A 395 -0.98 9.17 17.43
C VAL A 395 -0.85 8.28 16.21
N VAL A 396 0.36 7.87 15.80
CA VAL A 396 0.54 6.93 14.68
C VAL A 396 -0.18 5.61 14.95
N VAL A 397 0.04 4.99 16.10
CA VAL A 397 -0.63 3.72 16.47
C VAL A 397 -2.14 3.93 16.61
N GLY A 398 -2.57 5.02 17.24
CA GLY A 398 -3.99 5.34 17.44
C GLY A 398 -4.74 5.54 16.12
N VAL A 399 -4.19 6.29 15.17
CA VAL A 399 -4.79 6.48 13.84
C VAL A 399 -4.91 5.16 13.08
N LEU A 400 -3.86 4.33 13.10
CA LEU A 400 -3.88 3.01 12.47
C LEU A 400 -4.96 2.12 13.10
N ALA A 401 -5.04 2.08 14.43
CA ALA A 401 -6.03 1.30 15.17
C ALA A 401 -7.47 1.77 14.90
N VAL A 402 -7.72 3.09 14.94
CA VAL A 402 -9.03 3.68 14.60
C VAL A 402 -9.41 3.34 13.17
N THR A 403 -8.49 3.46 12.21
CA THR A 403 -8.76 3.12 10.80
C THR A 403 -9.14 1.65 10.64
N VAL A 404 -8.38 0.72 11.22
CA VAL A 404 -8.68 -0.72 11.16
C VAL A 404 -10.03 -1.02 11.82
N GLY A 405 -10.25 -0.52 13.04
CA GLY A 405 -11.48 -0.76 13.79
C GLY A 405 -12.72 -0.20 13.09
N SER A 406 -12.67 1.04 12.61
CA SER A 406 -13.80 1.68 11.95
C SER A 406 -14.11 1.06 10.58
N VAL A 407 -13.09 0.67 9.79
CA VAL A 407 -13.32 -0.08 8.54
C VAL A 407 -13.96 -1.44 8.82
N TYR A 408 -13.51 -2.15 9.87
CA TYR A 408 -14.09 -3.43 10.27
C TYR A 408 -15.56 -3.33 10.67
N LEU A 409 -15.92 -2.31 11.46
CA LEU A 409 -17.29 -2.09 11.92
C LEU A 409 -18.20 -1.65 10.76
N ARG A 410 -17.74 -0.71 9.94
CA ARG A 410 -18.57 -0.17 8.85
C ARG A 410 -18.83 -1.18 7.75
N THR A 411 -17.84 -2.00 7.40
CA THR A 411 -18.05 -3.10 6.46
C THR A 411 -19.11 -4.07 6.97
N ALA A 412 -19.22 -4.29 8.29
CA ALA A 412 -20.29 -5.07 8.93
C ALA A 412 -21.71 -4.51 8.74
N GLU A 413 -21.86 -3.20 8.88
CA GLU A 413 -23.18 -2.57 8.78
C GLU A 413 -23.73 -2.61 7.35
N VAL A 414 -22.87 -2.26 6.38
CA VAL A 414 -23.23 -2.34 4.94
C VAL A 414 -23.65 -3.76 4.62
N ASP A 415 -22.86 -4.70 5.12
CA ASP A 415 -23.06 -6.12 5.01
C ASP A 415 -24.42 -6.62 5.51
N ASP A 416 -24.81 -6.24 6.73
CA ASP A 416 -26.10 -6.61 7.32
C ASP A 416 -27.28 -5.96 6.59
N SER A 417 -27.07 -4.75 6.07
CA SER A 417 -28.09 -4.02 5.32
C SER A 417 -28.40 -4.69 3.96
N GLU A 418 -27.37 -5.11 3.22
CA GLU A 418 -27.54 -5.81 1.95
C GLU A 418 -28.24 -7.17 2.11
N GLU A 419 -27.89 -7.90 3.17
CA GLU A 419 -28.50 -9.19 3.48
C GLU A 419 -29.99 -9.05 3.78
N ARG A 420 -30.37 -8.04 4.58
CA ARG A 420 -31.78 -7.72 4.85
C ARG A 420 -32.55 -7.36 3.58
N ILE A 421 -31.94 -6.64 2.65
CA ILE A 421 -32.57 -6.30 1.36
C ILE A 421 -32.81 -7.57 0.53
N ARG A 422 -31.82 -8.47 0.43
CA ARG A 422 -31.96 -9.74 -0.31
C ARG A 422 -33.04 -10.64 0.28
N LEU A 423 -33.09 -10.76 1.61
CA LEU A 423 -34.12 -11.56 2.30
C LEU A 423 -35.53 -10.99 2.10
N ARG A 424 -35.68 -9.68 1.91
CA ARG A 424 -36.96 -9.04 1.57
C ARG A 424 -37.36 -9.28 0.12
N ALA A 425 -36.40 -9.22 -0.82
CA ALA A 425 -36.66 -9.49 -2.23
C ALA A 425 -37.16 -10.92 -2.45
N ASN A 426 -36.52 -11.91 -1.82
CA ASN A 426 -36.90 -13.33 -1.94
C ASN A 426 -38.21 -13.70 -1.21
N LYS A 427 -38.78 -12.81 -0.38
CA LYS A 427 -40.09 -13.03 0.26
C LYS A 427 -41.27 -12.51 -0.58
N ASN A 428 -40.98 -11.74 -1.62
CA ASN A 428 -41.98 -11.13 -2.52
C ASN A 428 -42.02 -11.82 -3.90
N GLU A 429 -41.25 -12.89 -4.08
CA GLU A 429 -41.38 -13.91 -5.14
C GLU A 429 -42.03 -15.15 -4.53
#